data_AF-A0ABD0RJB4-F1
#
_entry.id   AF-A0ABD0RJB4-F1
#
_cell.length_a   1.000
_cell.length_b   1.000
_cell.length_c   1.000
_cell.angle_alpha   90.00
_cell.angle_beta   90.00
_cell.angle_gamma   90.00
#
_symmetry.space_group_name_H-M   'P 1'
#
loop_
_entity.id
_entity.type
_entity.pdbx_description
1 polymer ?
#
loop_
_entity_poly.entity_id
_entity_poly.type
_entity_poly.pdbx_seq_one_letter_code
_entity_poly.pdbx_strand_id
1 'polypeptide(L)' 'VWRQAATQVFFALGLGYGSVIAYSSYNPVHNNCHRDAIMVSGINFMTSVLASLVVFVVLGFRAKNIALDCVAT' A
#
# COMPACT_ATOMS: atom_id res chain seq x y z
N VAL A 1 15.73 -7.42 -3.53
CA VAL A 1 14.64 -7.32 -2.54
C VAL A 1 14.62 -5.97 -1.82
N TRP A 2 15.65 -5.60 -1.05
CA TRP A 2 15.66 -4.35 -0.26
C TRP A 2 15.47 -3.05 -1.08
N ARG A 3 16.15 -2.91 -2.23
CA ARG A 3 15.98 -1.76 -3.12
C ARG A 3 14.53 -1.60 -3.60
N GLN A 4 13.90 -2.70 -4.03
CA GLN A 4 12.52 -2.68 -4.53
C GLN A 4 11.53 -2.39 -3.41
N ALA A 5 11.76 -2.94 -2.21
CA ALA A 5 10.95 -2.65 -1.04
C ALA A 5 11.00 -1.15 -0.68
N ALA A 6 12.19 -0.55 -0.68
CA ALA A 6 12.33 0.89 -0.46
C ALA A 6 11.56 1.68 -1.52
N THR A 7 11.80 1.40 -2.81
CA THR A 7 11.10 2.05 -3.92
C THR A 7 9.57 1.94 -3.79
N GLN A 8 9.05 0.77 -3.43
CA GLN A 8 7.62 0.56 -3.20
C GLN A 8 7.07 1.47 -2.10
N VAL A 9 7.80 1.61 -0.99
CA VAL A 9 7.39 2.48 0.12
C VAL A 9 7.40 3.95 -0.29
N PHE A 10 8.42 4.41 -1.02
CA PHE A 10 8.49 5.79 -1.53
C PHE A 10 7.32 6.11 -2.47
N PHE A 11 6.98 5.20 -3.38
CA PHE A 11 5.83 5.36 -4.28
C PHE A 11 4.49 5.27 -3.55
N ALA A 12 4.31 4.32 -2.63
CA ALA A 12 3.06 4.14 -1.91
C ALA A 12 2.72 5.36 -1.02
N LEU A 13 3.73 5.96 -0.39
CA LEU A 13 3.56 7.15 0.47
C LEU A 13 3.71 8.48 -0.29
N GLY A 14 4.13 8.46 -1.55
CA GLY A 14 4.36 9.68 -2.35
C GLY A 14 5.50 10.57 -1.80
N LEU A 15 6.48 9.98 -1.13
CA LEU A 15 7.59 10.72 -0.53
C LEU A 15 8.50 11.31 -1.62
N GLY A 16 8.89 12.58 -1.48
CA GLY A 16 9.76 13.27 -2.43
C GLY A 16 9.04 14.01 -3.58
N TYR A 17 7.71 13.87 -3.69
CA TYR A 17 6.90 14.56 -4.71
C TYR A 17 6.45 15.98 -4.32
N GLY A 18 6.69 16.41 -3.08
CA GLY A 18 6.31 17.74 -2.58
C GLY A 18 4.84 17.89 -2.18
N SER A 19 3.96 16.95 -2.55
CA SER A 19 2.53 16.95 -2.19
C SER A 19 2.31 16.97 -0.67
N VAL A 20 3.00 16.10 0.07
CA VAL A 20 2.91 16.03 1.54
C VAL A 20 3.41 17.33 2.19
N ILE A 21 4.42 17.97 1.59
CA ILE A 21 4.96 19.26 2.07
C ILE A 21 3.92 20.37 1.88
N ALA A 22 3.29 20.43 0.71
CA ALA A 22 2.22 21.39 0.43
C ALA A 22 0.98 21.19 1.31
N TYR A 23 0.61 19.94 1.61
CA TYR A 23 -0.49 19.69 2.56
C TYR A 23 -0.11 20.10 3.98
N SER A 24 1.14 19.84 4.38
CA SER A 24 1.62 20.21 5.72
C SER A 24 1.73 21.73 5.91
N SER A 25 1.93 22.52 4.85
CA SER A 25 2.05 23.98 4.96
C SER A 25 0.76 24.69 5.36
N TYR A 26 -0.40 24.04 5.18
CA TYR A 26 -1.70 24.58 5.60
C TYR A 26 -2.06 24.23 7.04
N ASN A 27 -1.20 23.48 7.74
CA ASN A 27 -1.47 22.98 9.08
C ASN A 27 -1.10 24.01 10.16
N PRO A 28 -1.76 24.04 11.34
CA PRO A 28 -1.37 24.91 12.43
C PRO A 28 0.07 24.68 12.89
N VAL A 29 0.76 25.75 13.31
CA VAL A 29 2.17 25.72 13.74
C VAL A 29 2.41 24.78 14.93
N HIS A 30 1.39 24.52 15.74
CA HIS A 30 1.46 23.61 16.90
C HIS A 30 0.73 22.28 16.68
N ASN A 31 0.65 21.81 15.44
CA ASN A 31 0.10 20.48 15.16
C ASN A 31 1.14 19.36 15.41
N ASN A 32 0.67 18.20 15.90
CA ASN A 32 1.53 17.04 16.15
C ASN A 32 1.79 16.23 14.86
N CYS A 33 2.67 16.74 14.01
CA CYS A 33 3.04 16.11 12.74
C CYS A 33 3.63 14.69 12.89
N HIS A 34 4.26 14.38 14.02
CA HIS A 34 4.80 13.04 14.27
C HIS A 34 3.70 12.00 14.38
N ARG A 35 2.62 12.31 15.10
CA ARG A 35 1.47 11.40 15.24
C ARG A 35 0.78 11.19 13.89
N ASP A 36 0.63 12.24 13.11
CA ASP A 36 0.01 12.17 11.79
C ASP A 36 0.84 11.32 10.82
N ALA A 37 2.17 11.48 10.84
CA ALA A 37 3.07 10.67 10.01
C ALA A 37 3.00 9.17 10.35
N ILE A 38 2.95 8.82 11.64
CA ILE A 38 2.80 7.43 12.08
C ILE A 38 1.43 6.88 11.67
N MET A 39 0.36 7.66 11.83
CA MET A 39 -0.98 7.24 11.46
C MET A 39 -1.12 7.01 9.94
N VAL A 40 -0.62 7.95 9.12
CA VAL A 40 -0.67 7.86 7.65
C VAL A 40 0.12 6.65 7.16
N SER A 41 1.35 6.45 7.66
CA SER A 41 2.17 5.30 7.27
C SER A 41 1.57 3.96 7.69
N GLY A 42 0.99 3.89 8.89
CA GLY A 42 0.30 2.70 9.40
C GLY A 42 -0.94 2.34 8.57
N ILE A 43 -1.77 3.33 8.23
CA ILE A 43 -2.98 3.12 7.39
C ILE A 43 -2.57 2.67 5.99
N ASN A 44 -1.55 3.28 5.39
CA ASN A 44 -1.04 2.88 4.07
C ASN A 44 -0.56 1.41 4.07
N PHE A 45 0.18 1.00 5.10
CA PHE A 45 0.63 -0.39 5.25
C PHE A 45 -0.54 -1.36 5.38
N MET A 46 -1.48 -1.09 6.30
CA MET A 46 -2.66 -1.94 6.50
C MET A 46 -3.50 -2.07 5.22
N THR A 47 -3.72 -0.96 4.52
CA THR A 47 -4.46 -0.93 3.25
C THR A 47 -3.76 -1.78 2.19
N SER A 48 -2.43 -1.69 2.09
CA SER A 48 -1.63 -2.47 1.15
C SER A 48 -1.71 -3.97 1.44
N VAL A 49 -1.69 -4.37 2.71
CA VAL A 49 -1.86 -5.77 3.13
C VAL A 49 -3.26 -6.27 2.75
N LEU A 50 -4.31 -5.51 3.06
CA LEU A 50 -5.69 -5.86 2.71
C LEU A 50 -5.88 -5.99 1.19
N ALA A 51 -5.36 -5.02 0.42
CA ALA A 51 -5.41 -5.06 -1.04
C ALA A 51 -4.69 -6.31 -1.60
N SER A 52 -3.53 -6.65 -1.03
CA SER A 52 -2.79 -7.85 -1.43
C SER A 52 -3.60 -9.13 -1.17
N LEU A 53 -4.23 -9.24 0.00
CA LEU A 53 -5.09 -10.38 0.34
C LEU A 53 -6.23 -10.54 -0.67
N VAL A 54 -6.94 -9.46 -0.99
CA VAL A 54 -8.04 -9.49 -1.97
C VAL A 54 -7.55 -9.95 -3.34
N VAL A 55 -6.42 -9.40 -3.83
CA VAL A 55 -5.84 -9.79 -5.10
C VAL A 55 -5.48 -11.28 -5.11
N PHE A 56 -4.83 -11.79 -4.06
CA PHE A 56 -4.46 -13.20 -3.98
C PHE A 56 -5.67 -14.13 -3.89
N VAL A 57 -6.76 -13.72 -3.22
CA VAL A 57 -8.01 -14.51 -3.19
C VAL A 57 -8.59 -14.67 -4.59
N VAL A 58 -8.68 -13.59 -5.37
CA VAL A 58 -9.22 -13.63 -6.74
C VAL A 58 -8.33 -14.46 -7.66
N LEU A 59 -7.02 -14.27 -7.58
CA LEU A 59 -6.06 -15.06 -8.37
C LEU A 59 -6.11 -16.54 -7.99
N GLY A 60 -6.23 -16.85 -6.70
CA GLY A 60 -6.36 -18.23 -6.19
C GLY A 60 -7.64 -18.90 -6.67
N PHE A 61 -8.77 -18.20 -6.68
CA PHE A 61 -10.02 -18.72 -7.23
C PHE A 61 -9.89 -19.05 -8.72
N ARG A 62 -9.27 -18.15 -9.51
CA ARG A 62 -9.03 -18.38 -10.94
C ARG A 62 -8.09 -19.56 -11.18
N ALA A 63 -6.99 -19.65 -10.42
CA ALA A 63 -6.05 -20.74 -10.53
C ALA A 63 -6.70 -22.09 -10.20
N LYS A 64 -7.58 -22.13 -9.19
CA LYS A 64 -8.34 -23.34 -8.84
C LYS A 64 -9.23 -23.81 -9.99
N ASN A 65 -9.98 -22.91 -10.64
CA ASN A 65 -10.86 -23.28 -11.74
C ASN A 65 -10.06 -23.81 -12.94
N ILE A 66 -8.97 -23.12 -13.32
CA ILE A 66 -8.10 -23.57 -14.41
C ILE A 66 -7.51 -24.96 -14.13
N ALA A 67 -7.11 -25.22 -12.88
CA ALA A 67 -6.60 -26.53 -12.49
C ALA A 67 -7.66 -27.63 -12.59
N LEU A 68 -8.91 -27.33 -12.24
CA LEU A 68 -10.03 -28.28 -12.39
C LEU A 68 -10.33 -28.57 -13.86
N ASP A 69 -10.37 -27.54 -14.71
CA ASP A 69 -10.59 -27.70 -16.15
C ASP A 69 -9.48 -28.56 -16.81
N CYS A 70 -8.23 -28.35 -16.40
CA CYS A 70 -7.10 -29.12 -16.89
C CYS A 70 -7.15 -30.61 -16.51
N VAL A 71 -7.74 -30.96 -15.37
CA VAL A 71 -7.87 -32.35 -14.91
C VAL A 71 -9.11 -33.03 -15.48
N ALA A 72 -10.13 -32.26 -15.88
CA ALA A 72 -11.35 -32.79 -16.49
C ALA A 72 -11.20 -33.11 -18.00
N THR A 73 -10.07 -32.73 -18.61
CA THR A 73 -9.69 -33.04 -20.00
C THR A 73 -8.79 -34.27 -20.03
#